data_AF-A0A6I5ZT97-F1
#
_entry.id   AF-A0A6I5ZT97-F1
#
_cell.length_a   1.000
_cell.length_b   1.000
_cell.length_c   1.000
_cell.angle_alpha   90.00
_cell.angle_beta   90.00
_cell.angle_gamma   90.00
#
_symmetry.space_group_name_H-M   'P 1'
#
loop_
_entity.id
_entity.type
_entity.pdbx_description
1 polymer ?
#
loop_
_entity_poly.entity_id
_entity_poly.type
_entity_poly.pdbx_seq_one_letter_code
_entity_poly.pdbx_strand_id
1 'polypeptide(L)'
;MPGSELNAIINKIASAGVVGAGGGGFPTAFKLKTGTPIQTVIINGAECEPLLKVDQELMARYPAELLATLATLVQATGAQTGVIALKEKYREAHTALAGEIRNYPGLKLHLLPDVYPVGDEHLLTYSVTGRTIPPGGLPLQAGAVVLNVETLYNIHQALEGHPVTHKYVTVTGAVRQPITARVPVAPRCGNSWPWPAARL
;
A
#
# COMPACT_ATOMS: atom_id res chain seq x y z
N MET A 1 -6.11 8.17 23.85
CA MET A 1 -7.30 8.39 22.99
C MET A 1 -6.86 8.17 21.54
N PRO A 2 -7.68 7.61 20.65
CA PRO A 2 -7.28 7.25 19.28
C PRO A 2 -6.55 8.40 18.53
N GLY A 3 -7.00 9.63 18.71
CA GLY A 3 -6.38 10.81 18.07
C GLY A 3 -4.94 11.13 18.50
N SER A 4 -4.50 10.77 19.72
CA SER A 4 -3.12 11.02 20.16
C SER A 4 -2.13 10.01 19.54
N GLU A 5 -2.57 8.77 19.37
CA GLU A 5 -1.79 7.69 18.75
C GLU A 5 -1.63 7.91 17.24
N LEU A 6 -2.72 8.26 16.55
CA LEU A 6 -2.68 8.59 15.12
C LEU A 6 -1.72 9.74 14.82
N ASN A 7 -1.73 10.80 15.65
CA ASN A 7 -0.81 11.93 15.47
C ASN A 7 0.66 11.50 15.62
N ALA A 8 0.99 10.60 16.55
CA ALA A 8 2.34 10.06 16.69
C ALA A 8 2.77 9.26 15.45
N ILE A 9 1.87 8.45 14.90
CA ILE A 9 2.10 7.70 13.66
C ILE A 9 2.31 8.67 12.48
N ILE A 10 1.43 9.67 12.32
CA ILE A 10 1.54 10.69 11.27
C ILE A 10 2.88 11.42 11.35
N ASN A 11 3.34 11.76 12.55
CA ASN A 11 4.64 12.41 12.74
C ASN A 11 5.79 11.49 12.29
N LYS A 12 5.77 10.21 12.66
CA LYS A 12 6.77 9.24 12.19
C LYS A 12 6.76 9.10 10.66
N ILE A 13 5.58 8.97 10.05
CA ILE A 13 5.38 8.90 8.59
C ILE A 13 5.97 10.15 7.90
N ALA A 14 5.67 11.34 8.43
CA ALA A 14 6.17 12.60 7.90
C ALA A 14 7.71 12.71 8.05
N SER A 15 8.25 12.42 9.23
CA SER A 15 9.70 12.47 9.49
C SER A 15 10.49 11.45 8.66
N ALA A 16 9.90 10.30 8.36
CA ALA A 16 10.51 9.28 7.52
C ALA A 16 10.41 9.58 6.01
N GLY A 17 9.67 10.62 5.60
CA GLY A 17 9.50 10.99 4.20
C GLY A 17 8.59 10.05 3.40
N VAL A 18 7.60 9.42 4.06
CA VAL A 18 6.70 8.49 3.38
C VAL A 18 5.70 9.25 2.50
N VAL A 19 5.69 8.91 1.21
CA VAL A 19 4.77 9.42 0.20
C VAL A 19 4.03 8.25 -0.48
N GLY A 20 2.95 8.55 -1.17
CA GLY A 20 2.20 7.57 -1.96
C GLY A 20 3.05 6.98 -3.09
N ALA A 21 3.38 5.69 -2.98
CA ALA A 21 4.22 4.96 -3.93
C ALA A 21 3.46 4.51 -5.21
N GLY A 22 2.13 4.58 -5.22
CA GLY A 22 1.28 4.26 -6.40
C GLY A 22 1.30 5.29 -7.54
N GLY A 23 2.37 6.09 -7.68
CA GLY A 23 2.59 7.01 -8.80
C GLY A 23 2.48 8.50 -8.45
N GLY A 24 1.42 8.92 -7.74
CA GLY A 24 1.15 10.35 -7.50
C GLY A 24 2.07 11.06 -6.50
N GLY A 25 2.83 10.32 -5.68
CA GLY A 25 3.77 10.90 -4.71
C GLY A 25 3.11 11.78 -3.62
N PHE A 26 1.79 11.67 -3.44
CA PHE A 26 1.08 12.51 -2.48
C PHE A 26 1.54 12.20 -1.04
N PRO A 27 1.80 13.21 -0.18
CA PRO A 27 2.25 12.97 1.19
C PRO A 27 1.28 12.11 2.00
N THR A 28 1.73 10.92 2.45
CA THR A 28 0.87 9.96 3.16
C THR A 28 0.39 10.51 4.50
N ALA A 29 1.21 11.31 5.18
CA ALA A 29 0.85 12.01 6.40
C ALA A 29 -0.38 12.92 6.21
N PHE A 30 -0.53 13.57 5.05
CA PHE A 30 -1.70 14.41 4.75
C PHE A 30 -2.94 13.59 4.44
N LYS A 31 -2.82 12.41 3.81
CA LYS A 31 -3.97 11.49 3.61
C LYS A 31 -4.58 11.04 4.94
N LEU A 32 -3.74 10.82 5.96
CA LEU A 32 -4.19 10.35 7.28
C LEU A 32 -4.59 11.50 8.23
N LYS A 33 -4.07 12.71 8.01
CA LYS A 33 -4.41 13.89 8.81
C LYS A 33 -5.75 14.49 8.37
N THR A 34 -6.83 13.93 8.88
CA THR A 34 -8.20 14.33 8.54
C THR A 34 -9.02 14.68 9.79
N GLY A 35 -9.92 15.66 9.67
CA GLY A 35 -10.98 15.94 10.65
C GLY A 35 -12.25 15.12 10.43
N THR A 36 -12.35 14.42 9.29
CA THR A 36 -13.44 13.51 8.96
C THR A 36 -13.12 12.09 9.42
N PRO A 37 -14.05 11.39 10.10
CA PRO A 37 -13.85 10.01 10.53
C PRO A 37 -13.57 9.06 9.35
N ILE A 38 -12.53 8.23 9.50
CA ILE A 38 -12.22 7.14 8.57
C ILE A 38 -12.99 5.91 9.03
N GLN A 39 -13.79 5.31 8.14
CA GLN A 39 -14.54 4.09 8.44
C GLN A 39 -13.81 2.85 7.94
N THR A 40 -13.12 2.95 6.81
CA THR A 40 -12.37 1.85 6.19
C THR A 40 -10.98 2.32 5.74
N VAL A 41 -9.94 1.57 6.11
CA VAL A 41 -8.60 1.73 5.54
C VAL A 41 -8.42 0.69 4.42
N ILE A 42 -8.27 1.14 3.18
CA ILE A 42 -8.14 0.29 2.00
C ILE A 42 -6.68 0.30 1.54
N ILE A 43 -6.12 -0.88 1.35
CA ILE A 43 -4.83 -1.08 0.71
C ILE A 43 -5.07 -1.56 -0.71
N ASN A 44 -4.73 -0.71 -1.67
CA ASN A 44 -4.81 -0.99 -3.09
C ASN A 44 -3.60 -1.81 -3.52
N GLY A 45 -3.77 -3.12 -3.63
CA GLY A 45 -2.84 -4.05 -4.25
C GLY A 45 -3.24 -4.46 -5.66
N ALA A 46 -4.15 -3.72 -6.31
CA ALA A 46 -4.56 -3.96 -7.69
C ALA A 46 -3.71 -3.16 -8.68
N GLU A 47 -2.45 -3.58 -8.84
CA GLU A 47 -1.52 -2.99 -9.80
C GLU A 47 -2.05 -3.16 -11.23
N CYS A 48 -2.43 -2.06 -11.87
CA CYS A 48 -3.14 -2.04 -13.15
C CYS A 48 -2.21 -1.78 -14.33
N GLU A 49 -1.05 -1.19 -14.07
CA GLU A 49 0.01 -0.92 -15.02
C GLU A 49 0.58 -2.24 -15.57
N PRO A 50 0.64 -2.41 -16.90
CA PRO A 50 1.20 -3.62 -17.49
C PRO A 50 2.62 -3.88 -17.02
N LEU A 51 2.93 -5.16 -16.77
CA LEU A 51 4.25 -5.69 -16.42
C LEU A 51 4.79 -5.33 -15.04
N LEU A 52 4.21 -4.37 -14.31
CA LEU A 52 4.60 -4.13 -12.92
C LEU A 52 4.24 -5.34 -12.05
N LYS A 53 5.09 -5.59 -11.06
CA LYS A 53 4.91 -6.68 -10.10
C LYS A 53 5.23 -6.30 -8.65
N VAL A 54 5.48 -5.03 -8.37
CA VAL A 54 6.02 -4.62 -7.06
C VAL A 54 5.03 -4.98 -5.96
N ASP A 55 3.78 -4.54 -6.11
CA ASP A 55 2.77 -4.72 -5.05
C ASP A 55 2.47 -6.19 -4.77
N GLN A 56 2.34 -7.02 -5.81
CA GLN A 56 2.08 -8.45 -5.63
C GLN A 56 3.26 -9.19 -4.97
N GLU A 57 4.51 -8.81 -5.29
CA GLU A 57 5.68 -9.41 -4.66
C GLU A 57 5.83 -8.97 -3.20
N LEU A 58 5.55 -7.69 -2.87
CA LEU A 58 5.58 -7.22 -1.49
C LEU A 58 4.52 -7.93 -0.64
N MET A 59 3.30 -8.09 -1.15
CA MET A 59 2.25 -8.84 -0.47
C MET A 59 2.60 -10.31 -0.23
N ALA A 60 3.33 -10.95 -1.16
CA ALA A 60 3.76 -12.33 -1.03
C ALA A 60 4.91 -12.51 -0.02
N ARG A 61 5.83 -11.53 0.06
CA ARG A 61 7.08 -11.63 0.83
C ARG A 61 6.98 -11.09 2.25
N TYR A 62 6.17 -10.05 2.45
CA TYR A 62 6.05 -9.33 3.72
C TYR A 62 4.59 -9.29 4.23
N PRO A 63 3.85 -10.42 4.24
CA PRO A 63 2.46 -10.44 4.67
C PRO A 63 2.29 -9.99 6.13
N ALA A 64 3.21 -10.39 7.01
CA ALA A 64 3.17 -10.09 8.44
C ALA A 64 3.28 -8.59 8.70
N GLU A 65 4.27 -7.94 8.08
CA GLU A 65 4.57 -6.53 8.21
C GLU A 65 3.40 -5.68 7.68
N LEU A 66 2.84 -6.07 6.53
CA LEU A 66 1.70 -5.39 5.92
C LEU A 66 0.44 -5.50 6.79
N LEU A 67 0.11 -6.71 7.26
CA LEU A 67 -1.09 -6.92 8.09
C LEU A 67 -0.97 -6.26 9.46
N ALA A 68 0.18 -6.37 10.13
CA ALA A 68 0.44 -5.71 11.40
C ALA A 68 0.29 -4.19 11.27
N THR A 69 0.89 -3.60 10.24
CA THR A 69 0.83 -2.16 10.00
C THR A 69 -0.58 -1.70 9.65
N LEU A 70 -1.33 -2.47 8.85
CA LEU A 70 -2.73 -2.16 8.57
C LEU A 70 -3.58 -2.22 9.85
N ALA A 71 -3.38 -3.22 10.71
CA ALA A 71 -4.07 -3.32 11.99
C ALA A 71 -3.77 -2.10 12.89
N THR A 72 -2.50 -1.68 12.97
CA THR A 72 -2.11 -0.46 13.69
C THR A 72 -2.81 0.78 13.13
N LEU A 73 -2.88 0.93 11.79
CA LEU A 73 -3.59 2.06 11.18
C LEU A 73 -5.09 2.03 11.46
N VAL A 74 -5.74 0.86 11.39
CA VAL A 74 -7.17 0.70 11.69
C VAL A 74 -7.44 1.10 13.14
N GLN A 75 -6.64 0.60 14.10
CA GLN A 75 -6.78 0.96 15.51
C GLN A 75 -6.57 2.47 15.73
N ALA A 76 -5.49 3.04 15.21
CA ALA A 76 -5.14 4.43 15.43
C ALA A 76 -6.16 5.40 14.80
N THR A 77 -6.66 5.07 13.61
CA THR A 77 -7.70 5.88 12.94
C THR A 77 -9.09 5.70 13.55
N GLY A 78 -9.30 4.65 14.36
CA GLY A 78 -10.63 4.26 14.84
C GLY A 78 -11.53 3.71 13.72
N ALA A 79 -10.95 3.27 12.61
CA ALA A 79 -11.69 2.66 11.51
C ALA A 79 -12.33 1.34 11.95
N GLN A 80 -13.46 0.99 11.33
CA GLN A 80 -14.20 -0.23 11.64
C GLN A 80 -13.51 -1.46 11.04
N THR A 81 -12.83 -1.29 9.92
CA THR A 81 -12.16 -2.40 9.22
C THR A 81 -11.01 -1.92 8.35
N GLY A 82 -10.02 -2.79 8.16
CA GLY A 82 -8.98 -2.64 7.15
C GLY A 82 -9.18 -3.67 6.05
N VAL A 83 -8.95 -3.28 4.80
CA VAL A 83 -9.15 -4.16 3.64
C VAL A 83 -7.90 -4.13 2.77
N ILE A 84 -7.33 -5.29 2.47
CA ILE A 84 -6.34 -5.43 1.39
C ILE A 84 -7.07 -5.94 0.16
N ALA A 85 -7.13 -5.10 -0.88
CA ALA A 85 -7.77 -5.43 -2.13
C ALA A 85 -6.72 -5.82 -3.17
N LEU A 86 -6.84 -7.02 -3.73
CA LEU A 86 -5.85 -7.59 -4.65
C LEU A 86 -6.53 -8.43 -5.72
N LYS A 87 -5.88 -8.56 -6.88
CA LYS A 87 -6.44 -9.35 -7.98
C LYS A 87 -6.41 -10.84 -7.68
N GLU A 88 -7.45 -11.56 -8.09
CA GLU A 88 -7.57 -13.02 -7.91
C GLU A 88 -6.38 -13.81 -8.47
N LYS A 89 -5.75 -13.31 -9.54
CA LYS A 89 -4.59 -13.96 -10.15
C LYS A 89 -3.31 -13.89 -9.30
N TYR A 90 -3.23 -13.00 -8.32
CA TYR A 90 -2.05 -12.85 -7.43
C TYR A 90 -2.05 -13.94 -6.36
N ARG A 91 -1.98 -15.20 -6.79
CA ARG A 91 -2.18 -16.39 -5.94
C ARG A 91 -1.19 -16.46 -4.79
N GLU A 92 0.09 -16.17 -5.03
CA GLU A 92 1.13 -16.19 -4.00
C GLU A 92 0.87 -15.15 -2.91
N ALA A 93 0.56 -13.91 -3.31
CA ALA A 93 0.17 -12.84 -2.39
C ALA A 93 -1.09 -13.21 -1.58
N HIS A 94 -2.12 -13.72 -2.26
CA HIS A 94 -3.34 -14.15 -1.59
C HIS A 94 -3.09 -15.27 -0.58
N THR A 95 -2.32 -16.30 -0.94
CA THR A 95 -1.99 -17.41 -0.04
C THR A 95 -1.20 -16.92 1.18
N ALA A 96 -0.19 -16.07 0.98
CA ALA A 96 0.63 -15.51 2.06
C ALA A 96 -0.23 -14.70 3.04
N LEU A 97 -1.02 -13.74 2.53
CA LEU A 97 -1.90 -12.91 3.35
C LEU A 97 -3.00 -13.73 4.04
N ALA A 98 -3.64 -14.67 3.34
CA ALA A 98 -4.71 -15.50 3.90
C ALA A 98 -4.21 -16.43 5.02
N GLY A 99 -2.94 -16.85 4.95
CA GLY A 99 -2.28 -17.64 6.00
C GLY A 99 -2.19 -16.90 7.33
N GLU A 100 -2.06 -15.57 7.31
CA GLU A 100 -1.78 -14.76 8.49
C GLU A 100 -2.93 -13.87 8.95
N ILE A 101 -3.84 -13.50 8.04
CA ILE A 101 -4.92 -12.54 8.33
C ILE A 101 -5.85 -12.98 9.47
N ARG A 102 -5.91 -14.28 9.76
CA ARG A 102 -6.70 -14.85 10.87
C ARG A 102 -6.26 -14.30 12.24
N ASN A 103 -5.03 -13.81 12.35
CA ASN A 103 -4.50 -13.20 13.57
C ASN A 103 -4.98 -11.75 13.79
N TYR A 104 -5.64 -11.15 12.81
CA TYR A 104 -6.01 -9.74 12.82
C TYR A 104 -7.53 -9.57 12.69
N PRO A 105 -8.30 -9.75 13.78
CA PRO A 105 -9.74 -9.53 13.76
C PRO A 105 -10.04 -8.08 13.38
N GLY A 106 -10.81 -7.89 12.30
CA GLY A 106 -11.12 -6.57 11.72
C GLY A 106 -10.43 -6.29 10.38
N LEU A 107 -9.49 -7.13 9.97
CA LEU A 107 -8.92 -7.09 8.62
C LEU A 107 -9.62 -8.08 7.67
N LYS A 108 -9.70 -7.72 6.39
CA LYS A 108 -10.29 -8.54 5.33
C LYS A 108 -9.46 -8.50 4.06
N LEU A 109 -9.51 -9.59 3.29
CA LEU A 109 -9.06 -9.61 1.90
C LEU A 109 -10.26 -9.38 0.98
N HIS A 110 -10.08 -8.56 -0.04
CA HIS A 110 -11.07 -8.32 -1.08
C HIS A 110 -10.48 -8.71 -2.44
N LEU A 111 -10.99 -9.79 -3.01
CA LEU A 111 -10.54 -10.30 -4.29
C LEU A 111 -11.19 -9.53 -5.43
N LEU A 112 -10.36 -9.06 -6.36
CA LEU A 112 -10.76 -8.27 -7.51
C LEU A 112 -10.58 -9.06 -8.82
N PRO A 113 -11.48 -8.87 -9.80
CA PRO A 113 -11.29 -9.43 -11.13
C PRO A 113 -10.05 -8.86 -11.82
N ASP A 114 -9.44 -9.63 -12.73
CA ASP A 114 -8.31 -9.17 -13.53
C ASP A 114 -8.74 -8.30 -14.71
N VAL A 115 -9.26 -7.11 -14.41
CA VAL A 115 -9.72 -6.14 -15.42
C VAL A 115 -9.12 -4.76 -15.16
N TYR A 116 -8.73 -4.09 -16.23
CA TYR A 116 -8.32 -2.68 -16.17
C TYR A 116 -9.57 -1.79 -16.33
N PRO A 117 -9.78 -0.73 -15.52
CA PRO A 117 -8.93 -0.19 -14.46
C PRO A 117 -9.46 -0.48 -13.04
N VAL A 118 -9.51 -1.74 -12.58
CA VAL A 118 -10.07 -2.07 -11.25
C VAL A 118 -9.32 -1.42 -10.06
N GLY A 119 -8.05 -1.04 -10.27
CA GLY A 119 -7.23 -0.33 -9.29
C GLY A 119 -7.50 1.18 -9.20
N ASP A 120 -8.41 1.73 -10.02
CA ASP A 120 -8.84 3.12 -9.91
C ASP A 120 -9.47 3.39 -8.54
N GLU A 121 -9.13 4.54 -7.92
CA GLU A 121 -9.50 4.84 -6.53
C GLU A 121 -11.03 4.94 -6.35
N HIS A 122 -11.78 5.38 -7.37
CA HIS A 122 -13.25 5.44 -7.32
C HIS A 122 -13.88 4.06 -7.42
N LEU A 123 -13.46 3.25 -8.39
CA LEU A 123 -13.97 1.89 -8.58
C LEU A 123 -13.64 1.00 -7.39
N LEU A 124 -12.39 1.08 -6.90
CA LEU A 124 -11.93 0.32 -5.75
C LEU A 124 -12.73 0.70 -4.50
N THR A 125 -12.86 1.99 -4.21
CA THR A 125 -13.63 2.46 -3.04
C THR A 125 -15.07 1.97 -3.10
N TYR A 126 -15.71 2.04 -4.27
CA TYR A 126 -17.06 1.52 -4.44
C TYR A 126 -17.13 0.01 -4.24
N SER A 127 -16.22 -0.77 -4.82
CA SER A 127 -16.20 -2.24 -4.69
C SER A 127 -16.07 -2.73 -3.25
N VAL A 128 -15.30 -2.00 -2.43
CA VAL A 128 -15.04 -2.35 -1.03
C VAL A 128 -16.12 -1.82 -0.09
N THR A 129 -16.61 -0.60 -0.32
CA THR A 129 -17.49 0.10 0.65
C THR A 129 -18.96 0.17 0.24
N GLY A 130 -19.27 -0.08 -1.04
CA GLY A 130 -20.59 0.16 -1.64
C GLY A 130 -20.94 1.64 -1.81
N ARG A 131 -20.00 2.57 -1.55
CA ARG A 131 -20.22 4.02 -1.60
C ARG A 131 -19.43 4.66 -2.73
N THR A 132 -20.06 5.60 -3.41
CA THR A 132 -19.42 6.37 -4.48
C THR A 132 -18.73 7.60 -3.92
N ILE A 133 -17.60 7.94 -4.52
CA ILE A 133 -16.91 9.21 -4.27
C ILE A 133 -17.64 10.29 -5.09
N PRO A 134 -17.99 11.46 -4.50
CA PRO A 134 -18.62 12.53 -5.26
C PRO A 134 -17.69 13.06 -6.36
N PRO A 135 -18.23 13.66 -7.44
CA PRO A 135 -17.41 14.24 -8.51
C PRO A 135 -16.37 15.23 -7.97
N GLY A 136 -15.10 15.04 -8.35
CA GLY A 136 -13.97 15.86 -7.86
C GLY A 136 -13.60 15.64 -6.38
N GLY A 137 -14.24 14.66 -5.73
CA GLY A 137 -14.01 14.33 -4.33
C GLY A 137 -12.88 13.35 -4.09
N LEU A 138 -12.64 13.06 -2.82
CA LEU A 138 -11.67 12.08 -2.34
C LEU A 138 -12.35 10.88 -1.68
N PRO A 139 -11.70 9.70 -1.61
CA PRO A 139 -12.25 8.52 -0.92
C PRO A 139 -12.72 8.78 0.50
N LEU A 140 -12.10 9.75 1.17
CA LEU A 140 -12.47 10.18 2.52
C LEU A 140 -13.94 10.58 2.63
N GLN A 141 -14.53 11.15 1.57
CA GLN A 141 -15.94 11.52 1.52
C GLN A 141 -16.87 10.30 1.36
N ALA A 142 -16.35 9.16 0.93
CA ALA A 142 -17.03 7.86 1.01
C ALA A 142 -16.75 7.13 2.34
N GLY A 143 -15.97 7.74 3.24
CA GLY A 143 -15.56 7.16 4.52
C GLY A 143 -14.34 6.23 4.42
N ALA A 144 -13.56 6.31 3.34
CA ALA A 144 -12.40 5.46 3.12
C ALA A 144 -11.09 6.26 2.99
N VAL A 145 -9.98 5.67 3.39
CA VAL A 145 -8.65 6.10 2.97
C VAL A 145 -8.03 4.98 2.15
N VAL A 146 -7.53 5.31 0.96
CA VAL A 146 -6.86 4.35 0.07
C VAL A 146 -5.35 4.63 0.07
N LEU A 147 -4.57 3.59 0.37
CA LEU A 147 -3.11 3.57 0.36
C LEU A 147 -2.62 2.46 -0.57
N ASN A 148 -1.47 2.64 -1.22
CA ASN A 148 -0.84 1.59 -2.02
C ASN A 148 -0.04 0.61 -1.12
N VAL A 149 0.24 -0.61 -1.59
CA VAL A 149 0.98 -1.65 -0.84
C VAL A 149 2.38 -1.20 -0.43
N GLU A 150 3.21 -0.72 -1.36
CA GLU A 150 4.55 -0.21 -1.03
C GLU A 150 4.46 0.98 -0.06
N THR A 151 3.40 1.78 -0.13
CA THR A 151 3.16 2.86 0.83
C THR A 151 2.94 2.31 2.24
N LEU A 152 2.12 1.27 2.40
CA LEU A 152 1.91 0.61 3.68
C LEU A 152 3.20 -0.01 4.23
N TYR A 153 3.98 -0.66 3.37
CA TYR A 153 5.29 -1.18 3.75
C TYR A 153 6.25 -0.08 4.20
N ASN A 154 6.27 1.07 3.52
CA ASN A 154 7.08 2.21 3.94
C ASN A 154 6.58 2.83 5.27
N ILE A 155 5.28 2.74 5.58
CA ILE A 155 4.77 3.09 6.92
C ILE A 155 5.34 2.14 7.96
N HIS A 156 5.35 0.82 7.70
CA HIS A 156 5.97 -0.16 8.60
C HIS A 156 7.41 0.22 8.93
N GLN A 157 8.23 0.45 7.89
CA GLN A 157 9.62 0.87 8.03
C GLN A 157 9.74 2.17 8.86
N ALA A 158 8.87 3.16 8.63
CA ALA A 158 8.87 4.41 9.38
C ALA A 158 8.54 4.20 10.87
N LEU A 159 7.64 3.27 11.20
CA LEU A 159 7.29 2.94 12.58
C LEU A 159 8.48 2.32 13.34
N GLU A 160 9.28 1.51 12.65
CA GLU A 160 10.56 0.93 13.11
C GLU A 160 11.74 1.94 13.11
N GLY A 161 11.50 3.19 12.70
CA GLY A 161 12.52 4.24 12.71
C GLY A 161 13.42 4.25 11.47
N HIS A 162 13.00 3.63 10.37
CA HIS A 162 13.72 3.61 9.11
C HIS A 162 13.12 4.62 8.11
N PRO A 163 13.89 5.64 7.67
CA PRO A 163 13.41 6.59 6.67
C PRO A 163 13.34 5.98 5.27
N VAL A 164 12.47 6.52 4.42
CA VAL A 164 12.36 6.14 3.02
C VAL A 164 13.57 6.66 2.25
N THR A 165 14.50 5.73 1.97
CA THR A 165 15.73 6.00 1.21
C THR A 165 15.77 5.22 -0.11
N HIS A 166 14.88 4.24 -0.26
CA HIS A 166 14.82 3.33 -1.38
C HIS A 166 13.39 3.18 -1.88
N LYS A 167 13.23 2.81 -3.14
CA LYS A 167 11.96 2.38 -3.73
C LYS A 167 12.11 1.01 -4.37
N TYR A 168 10.98 0.34 -4.58
CA TYR A 168 10.93 -0.89 -5.35
C TYR A 168 10.64 -0.57 -6.82
N VAL A 169 11.30 -1.29 -7.73
CA VAL A 169 11.12 -1.15 -9.18
C VAL A 169 11.06 -2.51 -9.84
N THR A 170 10.16 -2.68 -10.80
CA THR A 170 10.15 -3.86 -11.67
C THR A 170 11.05 -3.63 -12.89
N VAL A 171 12.02 -4.51 -13.09
CA VAL A 171 12.87 -4.59 -14.28
C VAL A 171 12.43 -5.80 -15.10
N THR A 172 11.95 -5.58 -16.32
CA THR A 172 11.35 -6.62 -17.16
C THR A 172 11.42 -6.25 -18.64
N GLY A 173 10.95 -7.12 -19.54
CA GLY A 173 11.05 -6.97 -20.99
C GLY A 173 12.31 -7.63 -21.55
N ALA A 174 13.03 -6.96 -22.45
CA ALA A 174 14.24 -7.47 -23.12
C ALA A 174 15.49 -7.42 -22.21
N VAL A 175 15.38 -8.00 -21.01
CA VAL A 175 16.45 -8.11 -20.02
C VAL A 175 16.82 -9.56 -19.79
N ARG A 176 18.08 -9.84 -19.41
CA ARG A 176 18.54 -11.21 -19.16
C ARG A 176 17.77 -11.90 -18.03
N GLN A 177 17.46 -11.15 -16.98
CA GLN A 177 16.75 -11.64 -15.80
C GLN A 177 15.75 -10.58 -15.33
N PRO A 178 14.43 -10.80 -15.54
CA PRO A 178 13.41 -9.96 -14.93
C PRO A 178 13.46 -10.05 -13.40
N ILE A 179 13.29 -8.92 -12.73
CA ILE A 179 13.45 -8.83 -11.27
C ILE A 179 12.66 -7.65 -10.71
N THR A 180 12.15 -7.80 -9.49
CA THR A 180 11.78 -6.66 -8.65
C THR A 180 12.99 -6.30 -7.78
N ALA A 181 13.44 -5.06 -7.88
CA ALA A 181 14.67 -4.59 -7.25
C ALA A 181 14.38 -3.44 -6.28
N ARG A 182 15.01 -3.47 -5.11
CA ARG A 182 15.04 -2.34 -4.17
C ARG A 182 16.23 -1.46 -4.50
N VAL A 183 15.98 -0.18 -4.83
CA VAL A 183 17.02 0.75 -5.30
C VAL A 183 16.91 2.10 -4.60
N PRO A 184 18.02 2.86 -4.44
CA PRO A 184 17.95 4.20 -3.86
C PRO A 184 16.94 5.08 -4.62
N VAL A 185 16.29 6.00 -3.91
CA VAL A 185 15.47 7.03 -4.57
C VAL A 185 16.36 7.91 -5.46
N ALA A 186 15.84 8.31 -6.62
CA ALA A 186 16.57 9.03 -7.68
C ALA A 186 17.86 8.32 -8.18
N PRO A 187 17.78 7.02 -8.56
CA PRO A 187 18.93 6.31 -9.08
C PRO A 187 19.22 6.75 -10.53
N ARG A 188 20.51 6.75 -10.94
CA ARG A 188 20.88 7.11 -12.33
C ARG A 188 20.64 5.92 -13.25
N CYS A 189 19.71 6.02 -14.19
CA CYS A 189 19.55 5.03 -15.26
C CYS A 189 20.76 5.04 -16.20
N GLY A 190 21.54 3.96 -16.26
CA GLY A 190 22.69 3.83 -17.16
C GLY A 190 23.57 2.61 -16.87
N ASN A 191 24.70 2.49 -17.57
CA ASN A 191 25.66 1.37 -17.43
C ASN A 191 26.24 1.21 -16.02
N SER A 192 26.10 2.23 -15.18
CA SER A 192 26.52 2.26 -13.78
C SER A 192 25.39 1.92 -12.80
N TRP A 193 24.24 1.42 -13.27
CA TRP A 193 23.20 0.95 -12.37
C TRP A 193 23.79 -0.18 -11.52
N PRO A 194 23.85 -0.04 -10.18
CA PRO A 194 24.27 -1.14 -9.34
C PRO A 194 23.19 -2.21 -9.50
N TRP A 195 23.46 -3.25 -10.29
CA TRP A 195 22.67 -4.46 -10.24
C TRP A 195 22.61 -4.86 -8.77
N PRO A 196 21.44 -4.78 -8.11
CA PRO A 196 21.42 -4.94 -6.68
C PRO A 196 21.94 -6.34 -6.36
N ALA A 197 22.91 -6.42 -5.44
CA ALA A 197 23.24 -7.68 -4.76
C ALA A 197 22.03 -8.22 -3.99
N ALA A 198 21.09 -7.34 -3.62
CA ALA A 198 19.80 -7.70 -3.08
C ALA A 198 18.83 -8.08 -4.20
N ARG A 199 18.90 -9.33 -4.62
CA ARG A 199 17.72 -9.99 -5.19
C ARG A 199 16.67 -10.00 -4.09
N LEU A 200 15.46 -9.53 -4.39
CA LEU A 200 14.31 -9.90 -3.57
C LEU A 200 14.06 -11.37 -3.87
#